data_AF-A0AAW2RXC8-F1
#
_entry.id   AF-A0AAW2RXC8-F1
#
_cell.length_a   1.000
_cell.length_b   1.000
_cell.length_c   1.000
_cell.angle_alpha   90.00
_cell.angle_beta   90.00
_cell.angle_gamma   90.00
#
_symmetry.space_group_name_H-M   'P 1'
#
loop_
_entity.id
_entity.type
_entity.pdbx_description
1 polymer ?
#
loop_
_entity_poly.entity_id
_entity_poly.type
_entity_poly.pdbx_seq_one_letter_code
_entity_poly.pdbx_strand_id
1 'polypeptide(L)'
;MNKRVPKTAAFLFTIRQKENESLRDYMQRFVEAVHEVPHVNYELLASIIQQNLLLGRFKESIAGKPPRTMEDLLMQSQKHIRIEESNLSDTSLSVKRKDREEEKEPKNEECEHLAPRGFALHPPKCS
;
A
#
# COMPACT_ATOMS: atom_id res chain seq x y z
N MET A 1 -5.92 17.34 -42.80
CA MET A 1 -4.86 17.27 -41.76
C MET A 1 -5.54 17.19 -40.40
N ASN A 2 -5.49 16.04 -39.74
CA ASN A 2 -6.06 15.88 -38.41
C ASN A 2 -5.05 16.46 -37.42
N LYS A 3 -5.20 17.74 -37.06
CA LYS A 3 -4.37 18.37 -36.03
C LYS A 3 -4.77 17.77 -34.68
N ARG A 4 -4.02 16.79 -34.18
CA ARG A 4 -4.15 16.35 -32.79
C ARG A 4 -3.63 17.49 -31.92
N VAL A 5 -4.54 18.14 -31.18
CA VAL A 5 -4.15 19.14 -30.19
C VAL A 5 -3.41 18.41 -29.07
N PRO A 6 -2.18 18.84 -28.71
CA PRO A 6 -1.45 18.24 -27.60
C PRO A 6 -2.25 18.32 -26.30
N LYS A 7 -2.31 17.21 -25.56
CA LYS A 7 -2.93 17.20 -24.22
C LYS A 7 -2.00 17.94 -23.26
N THR A 8 -2.58 18.77 -22.40
CA THR A 8 -1.85 19.56 -21.40
C THR A 8 -2.08 18.96 -20.00
N ALA A 9 -1.35 19.44 -18.99
CA ALA A 9 -1.56 19.01 -17.61
C ALA A 9 -3.01 19.23 -17.13
N ALA A 10 -3.73 20.22 -17.69
CA ALA A 10 -5.15 20.44 -17.40
C ALA A 10 -6.02 19.22 -17.74
N PHE A 11 -5.65 18.43 -18.76
CA PHE A 11 -6.35 17.20 -19.11
C PHE A 11 -6.33 16.17 -17.97
N LEU A 12 -5.23 16.09 -17.21
CA LEU A 12 -5.09 15.12 -16.11
C LEU A 12 -6.08 15.38 -14.96
N PHE A 13 -6.49 16.63 -14.73
CA PHE A 13 -7.54 16.96 -13.75
C PHE A 13 -8.92 16.39 -14.13
N THR A 14 -9.12 16.03 -15.40
CA THR A 14 -10.37 15.39 -15.84
C THR A 14 -10.42 13.89 -15.54
N ILE A 15 -9.27 13.28 -15.24
CA ILE A 15 -9.15 11.86 -14.93
C ILE A 15 -9.46 11.63 -13.45
N ARG A 16 -10.74 11.73 -13.09
CA ARG A 16 -11.24 11.51 -11.73
C ARG A 16 -11.58 10.04 -11.51
N GLN A 17 -11.38 9.54 -10.29
CA GLN A 17 -11.85 8.23 -9.87
C GLN A 17 -13.38 8.26 -9.75
N LYS A 18 -14.05 7.28 -10.33
CA LYS A 18 -15.52 7.15 -10.29
C LYS A 18 -15.95 6.28 -9.11
N GLU A 19 -17.17 6.45 -8.61
CA GLU A 19 -17.69 5.72 -7.43
C GLU A 19 -17.65 4.20 -7.58
N ASN A 20 -17.88 3.69 -8.80
CA ASN A 20 -17.89 2.26 -9.10
C ASN A 20 -16.60 1.79 -9.80
N GLU A 21 -15.50 2.51 -9.60
CA GLU A 21 -14.23 2.21 -10.25
C GLU A 21 -13.17 1.80 -9.23
N SER A 22 -12.59 0.61 -9.45
CA SER A 22 -11.50 0.08 -8.63
C SER A 22 -10.27 1.00 -8.68
N LEU A 23 -9.42 0.95 -7.65
CA LEU A 23 -8.18 1.71 -7.68
C LEU A 23 -7.28 1.30 -8.87
N ARG A 24 -7.29 0.02 -9.24
CA ARG A 24 -6.52 -0.52 -10.36
C ARG A 24 -6.93 0.15 -11.68
N ASP A 25 -8.23 0.19 -11.97
CA ASP A 25 -8.75 0.75 -13.22
C ASP A 25 -8.51 2.26 -13.29
N TYR A 26 -8.70 2.96 -12.18
CA TYR A 26 -8.38 4.38 -12.08
C TYR A 26 -6.90 4.65 -12.38
N MET A 27 -5.99 3.93 -11.73
CA MET A 27 -4.55 4.13 -11.90
C MET A 27 -4.09 3.81 -13.32
N GLN A 28 -4.66 2.78 -13.95
CA GLN A 28 -4.40 2.44 -15.34
C GLN A 28 -4.74 3.63 -16.26
N ARG A 29 -5.95 4.18 -16.15
CA ARG A 29 -6.36 5.36 -16.95
C ARG A 29 -5.50 6.59 -16.67
N PHE A 30 -5.12 6.79 -15.41
CA PHE A 30 -4.29 7.92 -15.02
C PHE A 30 -2.91 7.84 -15.65
N VAL A 31 -2.25 6.69 -15.57
CA VAL A 31 -0.92 6.48 -16.17
C VAL A 31 -0.95 6.63 -17.69
N GLU A 32 -1.96 6.05 -18.35
CA GLU A 32 -2.17 6.23 -19.79
C GLU A 32 -2.31 7.71 -20.16
N ALA A 33 -3.11 8.46 -19.41
CA ALA A 33 -3.28 9.90 -19.63
C ALA A 33 -1.97 10.69 -19.42
N VAL A 34 -1.16 10.30 -18.43
CA VAL A 34 0.15 10.92 -18.19
C VAL A 34 1.10 10.72 -19.37
N HIS A 35 1.10 9.53 -19.98
CA HIS A 35 1.93 9.27 -21.16
C HIS A 35 1.59 10.15 -22.37
N GLU A 36 0.37 10.69 -22.43
CA GLU A 36 -0.05 11.61 -23.49
C GLU A 36 0.29 13.08 -23.21
N VAL A 37 0.76 13.42 -22.00
CA VAL A 37 1.08 14.79 -21.58
C VAL A 37 2.60 14.96 -21.44
N PRO A 38 3.24 15.75 -22.32
CA PRO A 38 4.69 15.96 -22.23
C PRO A 38 5.06 16.83 -21.03
N HIS A 39 6.24 16.57 -20.46
CA HIS A 39 6.89 17.41 -19.43
C HIS A 39 6.10 17.67 -18.14
N VAL A 40 5.23 16.74 -17.73
CA VAL A 40 4.55 16.83 -16.42
C VAL A 40 5.50 16.42 -15.29
N ASN A 41 5.60 17.24 -14.25
CA ASN A 41 6.45 16.95 -13.09
C ASN A 41 5.69 16.10 -12.04
N TYR A 42 6.42 15.37 -11.21
CA TYR A 42 5.83 14.44 -10.23
C TYR A 42 5.04 15.16 -9.12
N GLU A 43 5.44 16.37 -8.73
CA GLU A 43 4.75 17.16 -7.69
C GLU A 43 3.34 17.55 -8.13
N LEU A 44 3.19 17.93 -9.40
CA LEU A 44 1.90 18.20 -10.00
C LEU A 44 1.07 16.91 -10.11
N LEU A 45 1.67 15.79 -10.50
CA LEU A 45 0.97 14.50 -10.54
C LEU A 45 0.45 14.07 -9.16
N ALA A 46 1.26 14.20 -8.11
CA ALA A 46 0.84 13.91 -6.74
C ALA A 46 -0.37 14.77 -6.34
N SER A 47 -0.31 16.07 -6.63
CA SER A 47 -1.40 17.02 -6.36
C SER A 47 -2.68 16.66 -7.12
N ILE A 48 -2.56 16.33 -8.41
CA ILE A 48 -3.70 15.94 -9.25
C ILE A 48 -4.32 14.64 -8.73
N ILE A 49 -3.52 13.62 -8.42
CA ILE A 49 -4.04 12.35 -7.89
C ILE A 49 -4.79 12.58 -6.59
N GLN A 50 -4.23 13.35 -5.66
CA GLN A 50 -4.89 13.64 -4.39
C GLN A 50 -6.25 14.32 -4.60
N GLN A 51 -6.38 15.19 -5.61
CA GLN A 51 -7.66 15.83 -5.95
C GLN A 51 -8.64 14.88 -6.64
N ASN A 52 -8.14 14.02 -7.52
CA ASN A 52 -8.93 13.16 -8.39
C ASN A 52 -9.42 11.86 -7.72
N LEU A 53 -8.77 11.43 -6.64
CA LEU A 53 -9.15 10.26 -5.87
C LEU A 53 -10.43 10.48 -5.05
N LEU A 54 -11.22 9.43 -4.92
CA LEU A 54 -12.28 9.35 -3.93
C LEU A 54 -11.69 9.31 -2.51
N LEU A 55 -12.52 9.65 -1.52
CA LEU A 55 -12.14 9.49 -0.12
C LEU A 55 -11.88 8.01 0.17
N GLY A 56 -10.77 7.71 0.86
CA GLY A 56 -10.39 6.34 1.18
C GLY A 56 -8.92 6.19 1.56
N ARG A 57 -8.54 4.96 1.90
CA ARG A 57 -7.20 4.62 2.43
C ARG A 57 -6.06 5.03 1.51
N PHE A 58 -6.23 4.90 0.20
CA PHE A 58 -5.20 5.31 -0.74
C PHE A 58 -5.02 6.83 -0.76
N LYS A 59 -6.11 7.60 -0.76
CA LYS A 59 -6.05 9.08 -0.70
C LYS A 59 -5.42 9.58 0.60
N GLU A 60 -5.78 8.97 1.74
CA GLU A 60 -5.13 9.23 3.04
C GLU A 60 -3.62 8.94 2.99
N SER A 61 -3.24 7.82 2.38
CA SER A 61 -1.84 7.42 2.21
C SER A 61 -1.06 8.42 1.35
N ILE A 62 -1.65 8.97 0.29
CA ILE A 62 -1.03 9.99 -0.55
C ILE A 62 -0.83 11.29 0.23
N ALA A 63 -1.83 11.72 1.00
CA ALA A 63 -1.72 12.93 1.82
C ALA A 63 -0.67 12.79 2.94
N GLY A 64 -0.62 11.63 3.61
CA GLY A 64 0.33 11.38 4.71
C GLY A 64 1.76 11.12 4.26
N LYS A 65 1.93 10.45 3.11
CA LYS A 65 3.23 10.22 2.47
C LYS A 65 3.13 10.52 0.98
N PRO A 66 3.31 11.79 0.58
CA PRO A 66 3.27 12.16 -0.83
C PRO A 66 4.37 11.45 -1.63
N PRO A 67 4.07 10.91 -2.82
CA PRO A 67 5.07 10.27 -3.66
C PRO A 67 6.05 11.31 -4.20
N ARG A 68 7.35 10.97 -4.24
CA ARG A 68 8.42 11.87 -4.74
C ARG A 68 8.82 11.57 -6.18
N THR A 69 8.35 10.44 -6.72
CA THR A 69 8.61 9.99 -8.08
C THR A 69 7.36 9.30 -8.63
N MET A 70 7.32 9.10 -9.95
CA MET A 70 6.29 8.26 -10.58
C MET A 70 6.36 6.82 -10.05
N GLU A 71 7.56 6.28 -9.82
CA GLU A 71 7.73 4.93 -9.31
C GLU A 71 7.17 4.77 -7.89
N ASP A 72 7.42 5.73 -6.99
CA ASP A 72 6.85 5.72 -5.64
C ASP A 72 5.32 5.69 -5.67
N LEU A 73 4.73 6.50 -6.57
CA LEU A 73 3.29 6.55 -6.76
C LEU A 73 2.74 5.19 -7.22
N LEU A 74 3.37 4.59 -8.22
CA LEU A 74 2.95 3.28 -8.74
C LEU A 74 3.10 2.19 -7.67
N MET A 75 4.21 2.17 -6.95
CA MET A 75 4.47 1.22 -5.87
C MET A 75 3.43 1.35 -4.74
N GLN A 76 3.14 2.59 -4.32
CA GLN A 76 2.12 2.86 -3.32
C GLN A 76 0.74 2.42 -3.82
N SER A 77 0.40 2.69 -5.09
CA SER A 77 -0.87 2.26 -5.67
C SER A 77 -1.01 0.73 -5.69
N GLN A 78 0.03 0.00 -6.10
CA GLN A 78 0.04 -1.46 -6.13
C GLN A 78 -0.18 -2.06 -4.75
N LYS A 79 0.43 -1.49 -3.71
CA LYS A 79 0.19 -1.91 -2.32
C LYS A 79 -1.29 -1.81 -1.95
N HIS A 80 -1.94 -0.69 -2.28
CA HIS A 80 -3.35 -0.47 -1.95
C HIS A 80 -4.31 -1.27 -2.83
N ILE A 81 -3.97 -1.49 -4.10
CA ILE A 81 -4.72 -2.40 -5.00
C ILE A 81 -4.76 -3.82 -4.42
N ARG A 82 -3.62 -4.34 -3.95
CA ARG A 82 -3.57 -5.68 -3.31
C ARG A 82 -4.44 -5.74 -2.05
N ILE A 83 -4.47 -4.67 -1.25
CA ILE A 83 -5.32 -4.61 -0.05
C ILE A 83 -6.80 -4.62 -0.44
N GLU A 84 -7.20 -3.82 -1.43
CA GLU A 84 -8.56 -3.78 -1.96
C GLU A 84 -9.00 -5.16 -2.48
N GLU A 85 -8.15 -5.83 -3.25
CA GLU A 85 -8.43 -7.14 -3.85
C GLU A 85 -8.45 -8.29 -2.82
N SER A 86 -7.54 -8.27 -1.83
CA SER A 86 -7.55 -9.27 -0.76
C SER A 86 -8.82 -9.20 0.09
N ASN A 87 -9.33 -8.00 0.38
CA ASN A 87 -10.57 -7.82 1.13
C ASN A 87 -11.80 -8.38 0.37
N LEU A 88 -11.79 -8.33 -0.96
CA LEU A 88 -12.85 -8.93 -1.79
C LEU A 88 -12.80 -10.47 -1.73
N SER A 89 -11.60 -11.05 -1.63
CA SER A 89 -11.42 -12.51 -1.57
C SER A 89 -11.75 -13.14 -0.20
N ASP A 90 -11.59 -12.39 0.90
CA ASP A 90 -11.81 -12.89 2.26
C ASP A 90 -13.30 -13.15 2.57
N THR A 91 -14.20 -12.44 1.87
CA THR A 91 -15.65 -12.64 1.97
C THR A 91 -16.08 -14.04 1.47
N SER A 92 -15.24 -14.74 0.69
CA SER A 92 -15.50 -16.10 0.20
C SER A 92 -14.81 -17.21 0.98
N LEU A 93 -13.85 -16.91 1.87
CA LEU A 93 -12.91 -17.92 2.41
C LEU A 93 -12.74 -17.88 3.93
N SER A 94 -13.62 -17.22 4.68
CA SER A 94 -13.62 -17.24 6.16
C SER A 94 -13.85 -18.64 6.80
N VAL A 95 -13.70 -19.74 6.05
CA VAL A 95 -13.57 -21.11 6.57
C VAL A 95 -12.26 -21.73 6.04
N LYS A 96 -11.21 -21.69 6.88
CA LYS A 96 -9.87 -22.33 6.73
C LYS A 96 -8.90 -21.47 5.87
N ARG A 97 -7.74 -21.02 6.36
CA ARG A 97 -6.73 -21.74 7.15
C ARG A 97 -5.82 -20.75 7.89
N LYS A 98 -5.60 -21.06 9.16
CA LYS A 98 -4.39 -20.74 9.92
C LYS A 98 -3.25 -21.67 9.44
N ASP A 99 -2.02 -21.19 9.56
CA ASP A 99 -0.72 -21.91 9.57
C ASP A 99 0.26 -21.80 8.37
N ARG A 100 1.49 -21.40 8.78
CA ARG A 100 2.85 -21.72 8.29
C ARG A 100 3.55 -20.65 7.42
N GLU A 101 4.47 -19.79 7.93
CA GLU A 101 5.76 -19.95 8.66
C GLU A 101 6.94 -20.53 7.84
N GLU A 102 8.16 -20.13 8.27
CA GLU A 102 9.54 -20.57 7.92
C GLU A 102 10.31 -19.72 6.88
N GLU A 103 11.60 -19.37 7.03
CA GLU A 103 12.62 -19.46 8.10
C GLU A 103 13.93 -18.89 7.50
N LYS A 104 14.79 -18.22 8.28
CA LYS A 104 16.24 -18.13 8.00
C LYS A 104 17.00 -18.17 9.33
N GLU A 105 17.75 -19.25 9.53
CA GLU A 105 18.58 -19.66 10.69
C GLU A 105 19.98 -20.13 10.16
N PRO A 106 21.03 -20.50 10.96
CA PRO A 106 21.67 -19.87 12.15
C PRO A 106 23.25 -20.04 12.24
N LYS A 107 23.84 -19.74 13.43
CA LYS A 107 25.12 -20.19 14.12
C LYS A 107 26.41 -19.31 14.02
N ASN A 108 27.28 -19.10 15.04
CA ASN A 108 27.48 -19.73 16.38
C ASN A 108 28.17 -18.81 17.46
N GLU A 109 27.93 -19.17 18.74
CA GLU A 109 28.80 -19.26 19.97
C GLU A 109 29.60 -18.04 20.49
N GLU A 110 29.49 -17.62 21.76
CA GLU A 110 29.87 -18.37 22.98
C GLU A 110 29.09 -17.87 24.22
N CYS A 111 28.47 -18.79 24.97
CA CYS A 111 27.81 -18.52 26.25
C CYS A 111 28.51 -19.36 27.33
N GLU A 112 29.32 -18.72 28.15
CA GLU A 112 29.96 -19.35 29.31
C GLU A 112 28.91 -19.67 30.39
N HIS A 113 29.00 -20.90 30.90
CA HIS A 113 28.11 -21.51 31.87
C HIS A 113 28.43 -21.10 33.32
N LEU A 114 27.48 -21.41 34.23
CA LEU A 114 27.52 -21.59 35.70
C LEU A 114 26.55 -20.62 36.43
N ALA A 115 25.58 -20.99 37.27
CA ALA A 115 24.94 -22.23 37.72
C ALA A 115 23.58 -21.85 38.39
N PRO A 116 22.60 -22.76 38.60
CA PRO A 116 21.24 -22.42 39.02
C PRO A 116 21.01 -22.61 40.53
N ARG A 117 20.04 -21.88 41.13
CA ARG A 117 19.25 -22.33 42.30
C ARG A 117 18.01 -21.46 42.51
N GLY A 118 16.88 -22.14 42.71
CA GLY A 118 15.53 -21.60 42.61
C GLY A 118 15.01 -20.85 43.83
N PHE A 119 13.90 -20.16 43.60
CA PHE A 119 13.01 -19.67 44.63
C PHE A 119 11.62 -20.27 44.40
N ALA A 120 11.29 -21.27 45.20
CA ALA A 120 9.91 -21.72 45.37
C ALA A 120 9.21 -20.75 46.34
N LEU A 121 8.19 -20.05 45.88
CA LEU A 121 7.22 -19.40 46.75
C LEU A 121 5.92 -20.20 46.68
N HIS A 122 5.66 -20.96 47.75
CA HIS A 122 4.40 -21.66 47.97
C HIS A 122 3.28 -20.65 48.29
N PRO A 123 2.01 -20.95 47.95
CA PRO A 123 0.88 -20.09 48.26
C PRO A 123 0.50 -20.14 49.76
N PRO A 124 -0.20 -19.10 50.27
CA PRO A 124 -0.47 -18.94 51.69
C PRO A 124 -1.55 -19.90 52.21
N LYS A 125 -1.41 -20.37 53.45
CA LYS A 125 -2.47 -21.06 54.21
C LYS A 125 -2.97 -20.14 55.31
N CYS A 126 -4.29 -20.00 55.38
CA CYS A 126 -5.02 -19.35 56.47
C CYS A 126 -5.08 -20.27 57.71
N SER A 127 -4.89 -19.72 58.91
CA SER A 127 -5.77 -19.91 60.08
C SER A 127 -5.39 -18.93 61.18
#